data_AF-A0A662UYP4-F1
#
_entry.id   AF-A0A662UYP4-F1
#
_cell.length_a   1.000
_cell.length_b   1.000
_cell.length_c   1.000
_cell.angle_alpha   90.00
_cell.angle_beta   90.00
_cell.angle_gamma   90.00
#
_symmetry.space_group_name_H-M   'P 1'
#
loop_
_entity.id
_entity.type
_entity.pdbx_description
1 polymer ?
#
loop_
_entity_poly.entity_id
_entity_poly.type
_entity_poly.pdbx_seq_one_letter_code
_entity_poly.pdbx_strand_id
1 'polypeptide(L)'
;MVHPILVDISYKYLVDYVLARFSGSKGGRFRELIKKIADGTINSIEINSYYKELKELVDPGLIETEPYQLTEIGEKVLLALDSIMNLNPRILNGLERNTQVKIMILESLLKEGIQTLADLQRILPISRPTLNKYVEELANMGLVRRNPNKKVILLDDGRKLLSLIYQSASEIATVLVKKMSVPGIYVVKRGSIRPERLSRQDIILKVTSKGEIIPIL
;
A
#
# COMPACT_ATOMS: atom_id res chain seq x y z
N MET A 1 21.40 -26.89 -11.56
CA MET A 1 20.29 -26.95 -10.58
C MET A 1 20.07 -25.52 -10.10
N VAL A 2 18.93 -24.88 -10.40
CA VAL A 2 18.68 -23.50 -9.95
C VAL A 2 18.21 -23.57 -8.50
N HIS A 3 19.01 -23.04 -7.56
CA HIS A 3 18.56 -22.91 -6.18
C HIS A 3 17.50 -21.79 -6.13
N PRO A 4 16.31 -22.04 -5.55
CA PRO A 4 15.32 -20.99 -5.38
C PRO A 4 15.89 -19.91 -4.46
N ILE A 5 16.15 -18.73 -5.01
CA ILE A 5 16.48 -17.56 -4.20
C ILE A 5 15.16 -17.07 -3.61
N LEU A 6 15.02 -17.25 -2.30
CA LEU A 6 13.89 -16.75 -1.54
C LEU A 6 14.15 -15.28 -1.23
N VAL A 7 13.61 -14.40 -2.07
CA VAL A 7 13.69 -12.95 -1.85
C VAL A 7 12.44 -12.51 -1.10
N ASP A 8 12.66 -11.91 0.07
CA ASP A 8 11.60 -11.28 0.86
C ASP A 8 11.38 -9.85 0.38
N ILE A 9 10.26 -9.63 -0.30
CA ILE A 9 9.77 -8.28 -0.59
C ILE A 9 8.77 -7.95 0.51
N SER A 10 9.21 -7.16 1.48
CA SER A 10 8.36 -6.79 2.61
C SER A 10 7.21 -5.89 2.14
N TYR A 11 6.01 -6.44 2.19
CA TYR A 11 4.78 -5.77 1.81
C TYR A 11 4.49 -4.53 2.65
N LYS A 12 5.02 -4.50 3.89
CA LYS A 12 4.96 -3.31 4.73
C LYS A 12 5.62 -2.12 4.03
N TYR A 13 6.75 -2.31 3.35
CA TYR A 13 7.39 -1.23 2.59
C TYR A 13 6.53 -0.82 1.39
N LEU A 14 5.95 -1.77 0.64
CA LEU A 14 5.10 -1.46 -0.51
C LEU A 14 3.81 -0.72 -0.11
N VAL A 15 3.20 -1.14 1.00
CA VAL A 15 2.02 -0.49 1.56
C VAL A 15 2.39 0.86 2.16
N ASP A 16 3.43 0.99 2.98
CA ASP A 16 3.89 2.28 3.50
C ASP A 16 4.24 3.25 2.37
N TYR A 17 4.82 2.72 1.29
CA TYR A 17 5.17 3.46 0.09
C TYR A 17 3.94 3.99 -0.65
N VAL A 18 2.95 3.11 -0.89
CA VAL A 18 1.64 3.48 -1.46
C VAL A 18 0.99 4.52 -0.51
N LEU A 19 0.78 4.19 0.76
CA LEU A 19 0.12 4.99 1.81
C LEU A 19 0.74 6.38 2.05
N ALA A 20 2.07 6.51 2.05
CA ALA A 20 2.76 7.80 2.22
C ALA A 20 2.38 8.82 1.14
N ARG A 21 1.92 8.34 -0.03
CA ARG A 21 1.46 9.17 -1.14
C ARG A 21 -0.05 9.47 -1.11
N PHE A 22 -0.82 8.81 -0.23
CA PHE A 22 -2.24 9.12 0.01
C PHE A 22 -2.44 10.27 0.99
N SER A 23 -1.50 10.51 1.90
CA SER A 23 -1.75 11.35 3.07
C SER A 23 -1.37 12.84 2.89
N GLY A 24 -2.34 13.73 3.11
CA GLY A 24 -2.14 15.17 3.37
C GLY A 24 -1.87 16.07 2.14
N SER A 25 -1.50 17.32 2.41
CA SER A 25 -1.22 18.35 1.39
C SER A 25 -0.07 17.97 0.44
N LYS A 26 0.89 17.16 0.91
CA LYS A 26 1.94 16.58 0.06
C LYS A 26 1.39 15.53 -0.91
N GLY A 27 0.48 14.66 -0.47
CA GLY A 27 -0.14 13.65 -1.33
C GLY A 27 -0.90 14.28 -2.51
N GLY A 28 -1.58 15.41 -2.30
CA GLY A 28 -2.22 16.17 -3.39
C GLY A 28 -1.25 16.63 -4.48
N ARG A 29 -0.12 17.20 -4.04
CA ARG A 29 0.95 17.69 -4.94
C ARG A 29 1.65 16.55 -5.67
N PHE A 30 1.91 15.42 -4.99
CA PHE A 30 2.44 14.21 -5.62
C PHE A 30 1.49 13.62 -6.68
N ARG A 31 0.19 13.57 -6.40
CA ARG A 31 -0.80 13.07 -7.35
C ARG A 31 -0.89 13.94 -8.60
N GLU A 32 -0.95 15.26 -8.41
CA GLU A 32 -0.95 16.21 -9.52
C GLU A 32 0.30 16.04 -10.40
N LEU A 33 1.47 15.89 -9.77
CA LEU A 33 2.73 15.66 -10.46
C LEU A 33 2.73 14.35 -11.26
N ILE A 34 2.37 13.22 -10.63
CA ILE A 34 2.31 11.90 -11.29
C ILE A 34 1.35 11.94 -12.48
N LYS A 35 0.18 12.59 -12.32
CA LYS A 35 -0.79 12.74 -13.40
C LYS A 35 -0.25 13.59 -14.55
N LYS A 36 0.39 14.74 -14.25
CA LYS A 36 1.01 15.57 -15.29
C LYS A 36 2.10 14.84 -16.07
N ILE A 37 2.87 13.99 -15.40
CA ILE A 37 3.89 13.14 -16.04
C ILE A 37 3.23 12.06 -16.90
N ALA A 38 2.19 11.39 -16.40
CA ALA A 38 1.43 10.40 -17.16
C ALA A 38 0.79 11.00 -18.43
N ASP A 39 0.24 12.21 -18.30
CA ASP A 39 -0.43 12.92 -19.39
C ASP A 39 0.57 13.59 -20.36
N GLY A 40 1.88 13.56 -20.07
CA GLY A 40 2.91 14.25 -20.85
C GLY A 40 2.79 15.78 -20.82
N THR A 41 2.15 16.33 -19.79
CA THR A 41 1.83 17.77 -19.67
C THR A 41 2.80 18.57 -18.80
N ILE A 42 3.72 17.90 -18.10
CA ILE A 42 4.72 18.59 -17.27
C ILE A 42 5.72 19.38 -18.13
N ASN A 43 5.96 20.64 -17.78
CA ASN A 43 6.92 21.50 -18.47
C ASN A 43 8.14 21.89 -17.59
N SER A 44 9.14 22.51 -18.21
CA SER A 44 10.42 22.88 -17.56
C SER A 44 10.29 23.84 -16.38
N ILE A 45 9.28 24.71 -16.36
CA ILE A 45 9.00 25.63 -15.24
C ILE A 45 8.43 24.83 -14.06
N GLU A 46 7.51 23.92 -14.34
CA GLU A 46 6.90 23.06 -13.33
C GLU A 46 7.91 22.07 -12.74
N ILE A 47 8.85 21.54 -13.52
CA ILE A 47 9.92 20.65 -13.05
C ILE A 47 10.70 21.28 -11.89
N ASN A 48 11.07 22.56 -11.99
CA ASN A 48 11.76 23.27 -10.91
C ASN A 48 10.87 23.42 -9.67
N SER A 49 9.58 23.65 -9.86
CA SER A 49 8.62 23.75 -8.76
C SER A 49 8.45 22.41 -8.04
N TYR A 50 8.48 21.29 -8.76
CA TYR A 50 8.32 19.94 -8.23
C TYR A 50 9.65 19.24 -7.91
N TYR A 51 10.79 19.93 -7.91
CA TYR A 51 12.10 19.27 -7.83
C TYR A 51 12.25 18.31 -6.63
N LYS A 52 11.72 18.69 -5.46
CA LYS A 52 11.75 17.83 -4.26
C LYS A 52 10.86 16.60 -4.44
N GLU A 53 9.66 16.77 -4.98
CA GLU A 53 8.73 15.70 -5.27
C GLU A 53 9.25 14.75 -6.37
N LEU A 54 9.83 15.30 -7.43
CA LEU A 54 10.48 14.52 -8.49
C LEU A 54 11.58 13.64 -7.92
N LYS A 55 12.48 14.19 -7.10
CA LYS A 55 13.53 13.39 -6.43
C LYS A 55 12.93 12.26 -5.58
N GLU A 56 11.88 12.57 -4.83
CA GLU A 56 11.17 11.58 -4.01
C GLU A 56 10.44 10.48 -4.82
N LEU A 57 10.15 10.71 -6.10
CA LEU A 57 9.56 9.70 -7.01
C LEU A 57 10.62 8.97 -7.85
N VAL A 58 11.77 9.59 -8.09
CA VAL A 58 12.90 9.00 -8.81
C VAL A 58 13.68 8.02 -7.94
N ASP A 59 13.98 8.38 -6.68
CA ASP A 59 14.69 7.52 -5.72
C ASP A 59 14.08 6.09 -5.59
N PRO A 60 12.75 5.93 -5.52
CA PRO A 60 12.09 4.61 -5.53
C PRO A 60 11.84 4.02 -6.93
N GLY A 61 12.25 4.71 -8.00
CA GLY A 61 12.14 4.26 -9.37
C GLY A 61 10.71 4.29 -9.92
N LEU A 62 9.87 5.25 -9.52
CA LEU A 62 8.55 5.44 -10.15
C LEU A 62 8.64 6.21 -11.46
N ILE A 63 9.57 7.15 -11.55
CA ILE A 63 9.76 8.02 -12.70
C ILE A 63 11.20 7.92 -13.16
N GLU A 64 11.39 7.84 -14.48
CA GLU A 64 12.69 8.04 -15.11
C GLU A 64 12.93 9.54 -15.33
N THR A 65 14.17 10.01 -15.26
CA THR A 65 14.45 11.45 -15.28
C THR A 65 14.58 12.04 -16.68
N GLU A 66 14.89 11.22 -17.69
CA GLU A 66 15.14 11.70 -19.06
C GLU A 66 14.70 10.65 -20.11
N PRO A 67 13.53 10.83 -20.75
CA PRO A 67 12.50 11.83 -20.45
C PRO A 67 11.81 11.56 -19.10
N TYR A 68 11.19 12.58 -18.51
CA TYR A 68 10.29 12.38 -17.36
C TYR A 68 9.10 11.52 -17.78
N GLN A 69 9.14 10.24 -17.42
CA GLN A 69 8.11 9.27 -17.75
C GLN A 69 7.85 8.34 -16.56
N LEU A 70 6.62 7.86 -16.45
CA LEU A 70 6.31 6.80 -15.49
C LEU A 70 7.02 5.52 -15.91
N THR A 71 7.67 4.88 -14.95
CA THR A 71 8.06 3.48 -15.08
C THR A 71 6.83 2.60 -14.94
N GLU A 72 6.94 1.31 -15.31
CA GLU A 72 5.90 0.31 -15.04
C GLU A 72 5.48 0.27 -13.55
N ILE A 73 6.40 0.57 -12.60
CA ILE A 73 6.07 0.68 -11.17
C ILE A 73 5.25 1.95 -10.91
N GLY A 74 5.66 3.08 -11.50
CA GLY A 74 4.95 4.36 -11.46
C GLY A 74 3.51 4.25 -11.96
N GLU A 75 3.31 3.56 -13.07
CA GLU A 75 1.99 3.29 -13.64
C GLU A 75 1.12 2.46 -12.68
N LYS A 76 1.67 1.39 -12.08
CA LYS A 76 0.93 0.58 -11.10
C LYS A 76 0.55 1.38 -9.86
N VAL A 77 1.42 2.27 -9.40
CA VAL A 77 1.13 3.18 -8.28
C VAL A 77 0.06 4.20 -8.67
N LEU A 78 0.07 4.74 -9.88
CA LEU A 78 -0.98 5.66 -10.36
C LEU A 78 -2.34 4.97 -10.44
N LEU A 79 -2.43 3.78 -11.03
CA LEU A 79 -3.68 3.01 -11.11
C LEU A 79 -4.24 2.67 -9.71
N ALA A 80 -3.34 2.36 -8.77
CA ALA A 80 -3.69 2.16 -7.37
C ALA A 80 -4.27 3.42 -6.72
N LEU A 81 -3.62 4.57 -6.96
CA LEU A 81 -4.07 5.88 -6.49
C LEU A 81 -5.47 6.18 -7.04
N ASP A 82 -5.69 6.03 -8.35
CA ASP A 82 -6.98 6.28 -8.99
C ASP A 82 -8.09 5.36 -8.46
N SER A 83 -7.77 4.08 -8.28
CA SER A 83 -8.74 3.10 -7.76
C SER A 83 -9.18 3.42 -6.33
N ILE A 84 -8.24 3.86 -5.49
CA ILE A 84 -8.52 4.30 -4.12
C ILE A 84 -9.20 5.67 -4.10
N MET A 85 -8.89 6.57 -5.04
CA MET A 85 -9.58 7.86 -5.19
C MET A 85 -11.05 7.70 -5.59
N ASN A 86 -11.38 6.64 -6.32
CA ASN A 86 -12.76 6.28 -6.64
C ASN A 86 -13.53 5.68 -5.45
N LEU A 87 -12.90 5.55 -4.26
CA LEU A 87 -13.60 5.28 -3.02
C LEU A 87 -14.27 6.56 -2.47
N ASN A 88 -15.06 6.40 -1.40
CA ASN A 88 -15.75 7.50 -0.75
C ASN A 88 -14.77 8.65 -0.39
N PRO A 89 -15.01 9.90 -0.83
CA PRO A 89 -14.13 11.04 -0.56
C PRO A 89 -13.78 11.26 0.93
N ARG A 90 -14.65 10.80 1.85
CA ARG A 90 -14.40 10.85 3.30
C ARG A 90 -13.20 9.99 3.73
N ILE A 91 -12.96 8.88 3.03
CA ILE A 91 -11.83 7.97 3.28
C ILE A 91 -10.52 8.69 2.97
N LEU A 92 -10.47 9.40 1.84
CA LEU A 92 -9.26 10.11 1.38
C LEU A 92 -8.85 11.20 2.36
N ASN A 93 -9.80 12.04 2.78
CA ASN A 93 -9.55 13.12 3.75
C ASN A 93 -9.24 12.58 5.16
N GLY A 94 -9.74 11.40 5.49
CA GLY A 94 -9.50 10.78 6.80
C GLY A 94 -8.15 10.08 6.91
N LEU A 95 -7.57 9.62 5.80
CA LEU A 95 -6.29 8.92 5.75
C LEU A 95 -5.06 9.85 5.79
N GLU A 96 -5.21 11.13 6.14
CA GLU A 96 -4.13 12.13 6.09
C GLU A 96 -3.09 12.06 7.23
N ARG A 97 -3.43 11.49 8.38
CA ARG A 97 -2.50 11.39 9.53
C ARG A 97 -2.52 9.98 10.10
N ASN A 98 -1.34 9.45 10.41
CA ASN A 98 -1.13 8.13 11.00
C ASN A 98 -1.81 7.00 10.19
N THR A 99 -1.77 7.13 8.87
CA THR A 99 -2.35 6.23 7.87
C THR A 99 -1.92 4.79 8.13
N GLN A 100 -0.64 4.58 8.42
CA GLN A 100 -0.08 3.27 8.74
C GLN A 100 -0.81 2.61 9.92
N VAL A 101 -0.99 3.32 11.03
CA VAL A 101 -1.66 2.77 12.22
C VAL A 101 -3.12 2.44 11.93
N LYS A 102 -3.82 3.31 11.19
CA LYS A 102 -5.20 3.09 10.76
C LYS A 102 -5.33 1.84 9.90
N ILE A 103 -4.44 1.67 8.92
CA ILE A 103 -4.41 0.46 8.09
C ILE A 103 -4.12 -0.77 8.95
N MET A 104 -3.15 -0.75 9.87
CA MET A 104 -2.88 -1.86 10.78
C MET A 104 -4.10 -2.25 11.64
N ILE A 105 -4.93 -1.28 12.06
CA ILE A 105 -6.20 -1.55 12.73
C ILE A 105 -7.15 -2.29 11.79
N LEU A 106 -7.32 -1.81 10.56
CA LEU A 106 -8.20 -2.47 9.57
C LEU A 106 -7.70 -3.89 9.25
N GLU A 107 -6.39 -4.09 9.07
CA GLU A 107 -5.79 -5.40 8.84
C GLU A 107 -6.04 -6.36 10.02
N SER A 108 -5.91 -5.86 11.26
CA SER A 108 -6.19 -6.66 12.45
C SER A 108 -7.65 -7.10 12.48
N LEU A 109 -8.57 -6.19 12.15
CA LEU A 109 -10.01 -6.50 12.05
C LEU A 109 -10.33 -7.44 10.87
N LEU A 110 -9.58 -7.38 9.78
CA LEU A 110 -9.73 -8.31 8.65
C LEU A 110 -9.29 -9.72 9.05
N LYS A 111 -8.19 -9.85 9.80
CA LYS A 111 -7.59 -11.13 10.23
C LYS A 111 -8.41 -11.82 11.32
N GLU A 112 -8.73 -11.10 12.39
CA GLU A 112 -9.36 -11.67 13.59
C GLU A 112 -10.87 -11.41 13.65
N GLY A 113 -11.41 -10.64 12.71
CA GLY A 113 -12.82 -10.29 12.67
C GLY A 113 -13.21 -9.24 13.71
N ILE A 114 -14.28 -9.51 14.45
CA ILE A 114 -14.89 -8.57 15.39
C ILE A 114 -14.06 -8.50 16.68
N GLN A 115 -13.43 -7.36 16.97
CA GLN A 115 -12.51 -7.19 18.09
C GLN A 115 -12.93 -6.10 19.07
N THR A 116 -12.57 -6.21 20.35
CA THR A 116 -12.66 -5.08 21.29
C THR A 116 -11.44 -4.16 21.15
N LEU A 117 -11.51 -2.94 21.73
CA LEU A 117 -10.31 -2.08 21.83
C LEU A 117 -9.18 -2.74 22.64
N ALA A 118 -9.51 -3.59 23.61
CA ALA A 118 -8.50 -4.30 24.40
C ALA A 118 -7.77 -5.36 23.56
N ASP A 119 -8.48 -6.04 22.66
CA ASP A 119 -7.88 -7.03 21.75
C ASP A 119 -6.94 -6.34 20.75
N LEU A 120 -7.40 -5.25 20.13
CA LEU A 120 -6.58 -4.43 19.24
C LEU A 120 -5.34 -3.86 19.93
N GLN A 121 -5.44 -3.47 21.21
CA GLN A 121 -4.31 -2.96 21.99
C GLN A 121 -3.25 -4.04 22.30
N ARG A 122 -3.63 -5.33 22.34
CA ARG A 122 -2.65 -6.43 22.52
C ARG A 122 -1.82 -6.68 21.26
N ILE A 123 -2.39 -6.38 20.09
CA ILE A 123 -1.77 -6.59 18.79
C ILE A 123 -0.94 -5.37 18.37
N LEU A 124 -1.47 -4.17 18.64
CA LEU A 124 -0.89 -2.91 18.19
C LEU A 124 -0.19 -2.20 19.36
N PRO A 125 1.10 -1.83 19.24
CA PRO A 125 1.84 -1.17 20.32
C PRO A 125 1.46 0.32 20.44
N ILE A 126 0.19 0.60 20.74
CA ILE A 126 -0.39 1.94 20.84
C ILE A 126 -1.24 2.08 22.10
N SER A 127 -1.25 3.27 22.68
CA SER A 127 -2.03 3.55 23.88
C SER A 127 -3.54 3.42 23.61
N ARG A 128 -4.31 3.02 24.62
CA ARG A 128 -5.78 2.90 24.50
C ARG A 128 -6.47 4.20 24.08
N PRO A 129 -6.11 5.40 24.61
CA PRO A 129 -6.67 6.66 24.12
C PRO A 129 -6.39 6.90 22.63
N THR A 130 -5.15 6.65 22.19
CA THR A 130 -4.74 6.81 20.78
C THR A 130 -5.50 5.83 19.87
N LEU A 131 -5.61 4.57 20.28
CA LEU A 131 -6.37 3.56 19.55
C LEU A 131 -7.86 3.92 19.47
N ASN A 132 -8.46 4.38 20.58
CA ASN A 132 -9.86 4.82 20.59
C ASN A 132 -10.10 5.94 19.57
N LYS A 133 -9.22 6.94 19.55
CA LYS A 133 -9.24 8.04 18.59
C LYS A 133 -9.15 7.54 17.14
N TYR A 134 -8.22 6.65 16.82
CA TYR A 134 -8.10 6.12 15.45
C TYR A 134 -9.30 5.28 15.03
N VAL A 135 -9.88 4.50 15.94
CA VAL A 135 -11.11 3.75 15.65
C VAL A 135 -12.29 4.69 15.40
N GLU A 136 -12.39 5.81 16.12
CA GLU A 136 -13.41 6.83 15.87
C GLU A 136 -13.19 7.53 14.52
N GLU A 137 -11.95 7.88 14.18
CA GLU A 137 -11.62 8.44 12.87
C GLU A 137 -11.99 7.46 11.74
N LEU A 138 -11.65 6.16 11.88
CA LEU A 138 -12.02 5.12 10.92
C LEU A 138 -13.54 4.93 10.82
N ALA A 139 -14.27 5.12 11.92
CA ALA A 139 -15.73 5.06 11.92
C ALA A 139 -16.34 6.24 11.17
N ASN A 140 -15.80 7.45 11.35
CA ASN A 140 -16.21 8.64 10.61
C ASN A 140 -15.95 8.51 9.09
N MET A 141 -14.94 7.71 8.70
CA MET A 141 -14.66 7.37 7.31
C MET A 141 -15.59 6.28 6.73
N GLY A 142 -16.44 5.65 7.56
CA GLY A 142 -17.28 4.53 7.12
C GLY A 142 -16.52 3.21 6.94
N LEU A 143 -15.29 3.10 7.47
CA LEU A 143 -14.44 1.91 7.32
C LEU A 143 -14.70 0.88 8.43
N VAL A 144 -15.14 1.34 9.60
CA VAL A 144 -15.48 0.48 10.74
C VAL A 144 -16.76 0.97 11.42
N ARG A 145 -17.37 0.11 12.24
CA ARG A 145 -18.43 0.51 13.19
C ARG A 145 -18.20 -0.09 14.55
N ARG A 146 -18.73 0.56 15.60
CA ARG A 146 -18.82 -0.04 16.94
C ARG A 146 -20.21 -0.63 17.15
N ASN A 147 -20.28 -1.86 17.64
CA ASN A 147 -21.54 -2.45 18.08
C ASN A 147 -21.84 -2.09 19.55
N PRO A 148 -23.06 -2.39 20.06
CA PRO A 148 -23.43 -2.11 21.45
C PRO A 148 -22.50 -2.75 22.49
N ASN A 149 -21.87 -3.87 22.14
CA ASN A 149 -20.89 -4.58 22.97
C ASN A 149 -19.48 -3.98 22.91
N LYS A 150 -19.34 -2.74 22.41
CA LYS A 150 -18.06 -2.02 22.24
C LYS A 150 -17.05 -2.76 21.36
N LYS A 151 -17.51 -3.69 20.52
CA LYS A 151 -16.66 -4.34 19.53
C LYS A 151 -16.61 -3.52 18.24
N VAL A 152 -15.44 -3.44 17.66
CA VAL A 152 -15.14 -2.80 16.38
C VAL A 152 -15.32 -3.85 15.28
N ILE A 153 -16.06 -3.49 14.24
CA ILE A 153 -16.40 -4.33 13.10
C ILE A 153 -15.90 -3.64 11.84
N LEU A 154 -15.16 -4.36 11.00
CA LEU A 154 -14.76 -3.91 9.67
C LEU A 154 -15.97 -3.86 8.72
N LEU A 155 -16.18 -2.72 8.07
CA LEU A 155 -17.24 -2.52 7.08
C LEU A 155 -16.74 -2.86 5.66
N ASP A 156 -17.67 -2.95 4.71
CA ASP A 156 -17.35 -3.31 3.32
C ASP A 156 -16.41 -2.32 2.65
N ASP A 157 -16.58 -1.02 2.90
CA ASP A 157 -15.64 0.01 2.42
C ASP A 157 -14.23 -0.19 3.01
N GLY A 158 -14.13 -0.61 4.27
CA GLY A 158 -12.87 -1.00 4.91
C GLY A 158 -12.21 -2.20 4.23
N ARG A 159 -13.00 -3.24 3.90
CA ARG A 159 -12.53 -4.42 3.15
C ARG A 159 -12.08 -4.04 1.75
N LYS A 160 -12.85 -3.19 1.07
CA LYS A 160 -12.57 -2.72 -0.29
C LYS A 160 -11.28 -1.90 -0.33
N LEU A 161 -11.09 -0.99 0.63
CA LEU A 161 -9.85 -0.23 0.78
C LEU A 161 -8.64 -1.15 0.94
N LEU A 162 -8.71 -2.11 1.88
CA LEU A 162 -7.63 -3.08 2.08
C LEU A 162 -7.38 -3.91 0.82
N SER A 163 -8.43 -4.39 0.16
CA SER A 163 -8.32 -5.17 -1.08
C SER A 163 -7.60 -4.38 -2.18
N LEU A 164 -7.92 -3.10 -2.36
CA LEU A 164 -7.26 -2.24 -3.35
C LEU A 164 -5.79 -2.01 -3.02
N ILE A 165 -5.48 -1.68 -1.75
CA ILE A 165 -4.09 -1.58 -1.28
C ILE A 165 -3.35 -2.89 -1.57
N TYR A 166 -4.03 -4.02 -1.35
CA TYR A 166 -3.41 -5.32 -1.47
C TYR A 166 -3.15 -5.80 -2.88
N GLN A 167 -4.11 -5.55 -3.76
CA GLN A 167 -3.95 -5.76 -5.19
C GLN A 167 -2.81 -4.90 -5.72
N SER A 168 -2.78 -3.63 -5.35
CA SER A 168 -1.76 -2.68 -5.80
C SER A 168 -0.35 -3.10 -5.40
N ALA A 169 -0.15 -3.48 -4.14
CA ALA A 169 1.13 -3.98 -3.67
C ALA A 169 1.53 -5.30 -4.36
N SER A 170 0.58 -6.16 -4.73
CA SER A 170 0.83 -7.38 -5.51
C SER A 170 1.30 -7.07 -6.94
N GLU A 171 0.67 -6.11 -7.60
CA GLU A 171 1.04 -5.69 -8.95
C GLU A 171 2.43 -5.06 -8.96
N ILE A 172 2.74 -4.20 -7.97
CA ILE A 172 4.08 -3.61 -7.81
C ILE A 172 5.13 -4.69 -7.56
N ALA A 173 4.86 -5.64 -6.67
CA ALA A 173 5.79 -6.74 -6.39
C ALA A 173 6.05 -7.60 -7.63
N THR A 174 5.03 -7.83 -8.47
CA THR A 174 5.17 -8.55 -9.74
C THR A 174 6.13 -7.84 -10.69
N VAL A 175 6.01 -6.52 -10.83
CA VAL A 175 6.92 -5.70 -11.67
C VAL A 175 8.34 -5.73 -11.13
N LEU A 176 8.52 -5.62 -9.80
CA LEU A 176 9.85 -5.71 -9.18
C LEU A 176 10.51 -7.07 -9.45
N VAL A 177 9.77 -8.15 -9.24
CA VAL A 177 10.22 -9.53 -9.50
C VAL A 177 10.59 -9.72 -10.97
N LYS A 178 9.77 -9.19 -11.90
CA LYS A 178 10.05 -9.20 -13.35
C LYS A 178 11.39 -8.51 -13.66
N LYS A 179 11.61 -7.32 -13.11
CA LYS A 179 12.85 -6.54 -13.33
C LYS A 179 14.10 -7.27 -12.85
N MET A 180 13.99 -8.07 -11.79
CA MET A 180 15.13 -8.87 -11.31
C MET A 180 15.59 -9.90 -12.35
N SER A 181 14.69 -10.42 -13.21
CA SER A 181 15.00 -11.40 -14.27
C SER A 181 15.75 -12.64 -13.78
N VAL A 182 15.65 -12.98 -12.48
CA VAL A 182 16.27 -14.16 -11.90
C VAL A 182 15.22 -15.25 -11.74
N PRO A 183 15.41 -16.44 -12.35
CA PRO A 183 14.51 -17.56 -12.13
C PRO A 183 14.49 -17.97 -10.65
N GLY A 184 13.31 -18.10 -10.05
CA GLY A 184 13.22 -18.31 -8.60
C GLY A 184 11.79 -18.31 -8.07
N ILE A 185 11.67 -18.51 -6.75
CA ILE A 185 10.42 -18.39 -6.01
C ILE A 185 10.54 -17.17 -5.11
N TYR A 186 9.67 -16.21 -5.33
CA TYR A 186 9.60 -14.95 -4.63
C TYR A 186 8.42 -14.97 -3.68
N VAL A 187 8.64 -14.47 -2.47
CA VAL A 187 7.62 -14.40 -1.44
C VAL A 187 7.44 -12.95 -1.06
N VAL A 188 6.23 -12.44 -1.31
CA VAL A 188 5.84 -11.08 -0.93
C VAL A 188 5.10 -11.17 0.39
N LYS A 189 5.78 -10.84 1.50
CA LYS A 189 5.25 -11.08 2.84
C LYS A 189 4.23 -10.04 3.27
N ARG A 190 2.94 -10.40 3.33
CA ARG A 190 1.82 -9.52 3.73
C ARG A 190 1.74 -9.38 5.25
N GLY A 191 2.71 -8.66 5.82
CA GLY A 191 2.67 -8.23 7.22
C GLY A 191 3.01 -9.32 8.25
N SER A 192 3.85 -10.29 7.91
CA SER A 192 4.45 -11.14 8.93
C SER A 192 5.45 -10.30 9.75
N ILE A 193 5.17 -10.06 11.02
CA ILE A 193 6.13 -9.44 11.98
C ILE A 193 7.34 -10.37 12.19
N ARG A 194 7.20 -11.65 11.84
CA ARG A 194 8.24 -12.68 11.96
C ARG A 194 8.69 -13.10 10.56
N PRO A 195 9.85 -12.63 10.08
CA PRO A 195 10.38 -12.88 8.73
C PRO A 195 10.51 -14.36 8.35
N GLU A 196 10.28 -15.29 9.25
CA GLU A 196 10.67 -16.69 9.10
C GLU A 196 9.49 -17.61 8.78
N ARG A 197 8.25 -17.09 8.78
CA ARG A 197 7.05 -17.88 8.50
C ARG A 197 6.26 -17.34 7.32
N LEU A 198 5.94 -18.24 6.39
CA LEU A 198 4.94 -17.99 5.36
C LEU A 198 3.54 -17.90 5.99
N SER A 199 2.85 -16.80 5.70
CA SER A 199 1.44 -16.60 5.98
C SER A 199 0.60 -17.08 4.80
N ARG A 200 -0.62 -17.57 5.05
CA ARG A 200 -1.62 -17.84 3.97
C ARG A 200 -1.96 -16.61 3.13
N GLN A 201 -1.56 -15.43 3.57
CA GLN A 201 -1.79 -14.16 2.90
C GLN A 201 -0.59 -13.72 2.06
N ASP A 202 0.58 -14.33 2.23
CA ASP A 202 1.77 -14.01 1.45
C ASP A 202 1.54 -14.39 -0.01
N ILE A 203 1.97 -13.53 -0.92
CA ILE A 203 1.88 -13.82 -2.36
C ILE A 203 3.14 -14.57 -2.75
N ILE A 204 2.96 -15.72 -3.39
CA ILE A 204 4.07 -16.51 -3.90
C ILE A 204 4.12 -16.39 -5.41
N LEU A 205 5.20 -15.82 -5.93
CA LEU A 205 5.43 -15.64 -7.36
C LEU A 205 6.58 -16.54 -7.80
N LYS A 206 6.39 -17.32 -8.87
CA LYS A 206 7.46 -18.07 -9.51
C LYS A 206 7.88 -17.39 -10.80
N VAL A 207 9.16 -17.11 -10.94
CA VAL A 207 9.77 -16.66 -12.19
C VAL A 207 10.38 -17.88 -12.88
N THR A 208 9.92 -18.18 -14.10
CA THR A 208 10.47 -19.27 -14.90
C THR A 208 11.82 -18.90 -15.49
N SER A 209 12.55 -19.88 -16.04
CA SER A 209 13.78 -19.63 -16.81
C SER A 209 13.56 -18.78 -18.06
N LYS A 210 12.30 -18.61 -18.49
CA LYS A 210 11.90 -17.74 -19.61
C LYS A 210 11.47 -16.35 -19.16
N GLY A 211 11.54 -16.05 -17.86
CA GLY A 211 11.09 -14.77 -17.28
C GLY A 211 9.57 -14.65 -17.10
N GLU A 212 8.80 -15.72 -17.34
CA GLU A 212 7.36 -15.73 -17.10
C GLU A 212 7.07 -15.75 -15.60
N ILE A 213 6.08 -14.98 -15.15
CA ILE A 213 5.67 -14.93 -13.75
C ILE A 213 4.38 -15.73 -13.57
N ILE A 214 4.43 -16.72 -12.68
CA ILE A 214 3.31 -17.58 -12.33
C ILE A 214 2.95 -17.34 -10.86
N PRO A 215 1.76 -16.80 -10.54
CA PRO A 215 1.27 -16.77 -9.17
C PRO A 215 1.00 -18.20 -8.71
N ILE A 216 1.60 -18.62 -7.60
CA ILE A 216 1.43 -19.96 -7.02
C ILE A 216 0.30 -19.96 -5.99
N LEU A 217 0.26 -18.95 -5.12
CA LEU A 217 -0.70 -18.77 -4.01
C LEU A 217 -0.84 -17.27 -3.67
#